data_AF-A0AAE4T853-F1
#
_entry.id   AF-A0AAE4T853-F1
#
_cell.length_a   1.000
_cell.length_b   1.000
_cell.length_c   1.000
_cell.angle_alpha   90.00
_cell.angle_beta   90.00
_cell.angle_gamma   90.00
#
_symmetry.space_group_name_H-M   'P 1'
#
loop_
_entity.id
_entity.type
_entity.pdbx_description
1 polymer ?
#
loop_
_entity_poly.entity_id
_entity_poly.type
_entity_poly.pdbx_seq_one_letter_code
_entity_poly.pdbx_strand_id
1 'polypeptide(L)'
;METETITSEIEILNYFNEITGKRFKAIKSNISPISARFKAGYTKEQMQEVIQLKTLEWKNNEVMAQHLCPTTIFRPSNFDKYVNQVETVKANPQQYKKYYEELNKPKHNDPASAFSKIDAMFGGKQ
;
A
#
# COMPACT_ATOMS: atom_id res chain seq x y z
N MET A 1 3.72 21.97 -24.22
CA MET A 1 3.36 21.78 -22.80
C MET A 1 2.25 20.75 -22.79
N GLU A 2 2.58 19.50 -22.53
CA GLU A 2 1.59 18.42 -22.47
C GLU A 2 0.73 18.68 -21.24
N THR A 3 -0.53 19.04 -21.45
CA THR A 3 -1.53 19.09 -20.39
C THR A 3 -1.80 17.65 -19.99
N GLU A 4 -1.13 17.15 -18.95
CA GLU A 4 -1.50 15.89 -18.33
C GLU A 4 -2.95 16.03 -17.85
N THR A 5 -3.87 15.39 -18.58
CA THR A 5 -5.25 15.26 -18.14
C THR A 5 -5.25 14.45 -16.84
N ILE A 6 -5.50 15.12 -15.72
CA ILE A 6 -5.66 14.47 -14.43
C ILE A 6 -6.96 13.66 -14.49
N THR A 7 -6.85 12.34 -14.56
CA THR A 7 -8.00 11.42 -14.46
C THR A 7 -8.13 10.89 -13.04
N SER A 8 -9.33 10.42 -12.68
CA SER A 8 -9.59 9.82 -11.36
C SER A 8 -8.64 8.65 -11.04
N GLU A 9 -8.18 7.90 -12.04
CA GLU A 9 -7.19 6.84 -11.83
C GLU A 9 -5.80 7.38 -11.48
N ILE A 10 -5.40 8.49 -12.11
CA ILE A 10 -4.14 9.17 -11.80
C ILE A 10 -4.18 9.76 -10.39
N GLU A 11 -5.32 10.31 -9.98
CA GLU A 11 -5.52 10.78 -8.61
C GLU A 11 -5.35 9.66 -7.57
N ILE A 12 -5.97 8.49 -7.82
CA ILE A 12 -5.81 7.32 -6.94
C ILE A 12 -4.35 6.84 -6.93
N LEU A 13 -3.66 6.83 -8.07
CA LEU A 13 -2.24 6.44 -8.11
C LEU A 13 -1.34 7.43 -7.36
N ASN A 14 -1.61 8.73 -7.49
CA ASN A 14 -0.89 9.77 -6.76
C ASN A 14 -1.10 9.63 -5.26
N TYR A 15 -2.35 9.43 -4.85
CA TYR A 15 -2.69 9.14 -3.46
C TYR A 15 -2.02 7.86 -2.94
N PHE A 16 -2.00 6.80 -3.75
CA PHE A 16 -1.28 5.56 -3.44
C PHE A 16 0.20 5.84 -3.14
N ASN A 17 0.86 6.59 -4.01
CA ASN A 17 2.27 6.95 -3.86
C ASN A 17 2.52 7.77 -2.59
N GLU A 18 1.67 8.75 -2.31
CA GLU A 18 1.74 9.59 -1.11
C GLU A 18 1.67 8.76 0.17
N ILE A 19 0.63 7.93 0.31
CA ILE A 19 0.40 7.15 1.52
C ILE A 19 1.49 6.07 1.72
N THR A 20 1.89 5.40 0.65
CA THR A 20 2.87 4.30 0.71
C THR A 20 4.32 4.79 0.74
N GLY A 21 4.58 6.05 0.37
CA GLY A 21 5.93 6.59 0.15
C GLY A 21 6.61 6.03 -1.10
N LYS A 22 5.84 5.48 -2.04
CA LYS A 22 6.34 4.91 -3.30
C LYS A 22 6.25 5.94 -4.43
N ARG A 23 6.79 5.59 -5.60
CA ARG A 23 6.89 6.48 -6.78
C ARG A 23 6.50 5.73 -8.06
N PHE A 24 5.35 5.07 -8.06
CA PHE A 24 4.83 4.38 -9.24
C PHE A 24 4.42 5.40 -10.31
N LYS A 25 4.89 5.21 -11.54
CA LYS A 25 4.55 6.07 -12.69
C LYS A 25 3.14 5.74 -13.20
N ALA A 26 2.47 6.73 -13.81
CA ALA A 26 1.16 6.59 -14.45
C ALA A 26 1.23 5.82 -15.79
N ILE A 27 1.78 4.61 -15.76
CA ILE A 27 1.85 3.70 -16.90
C ILE A 27 0.69 2.70 -16.87
N LYS A 28 0.39 2.10 -18.02
CA LYS A 28 -0.72 1.14 -18.20
C LYS A 28 -0.78 0.04 -17.14
N SER A 29 0.37 -0.51 -16.72
CA SER A 29 0.41 -1.59 -15.73
C SER A 29 -0.04 -1.16 -14.32
N ASN A 30 0.13 0.12 -13.97
CA ASN A 30 -0.29 0.68 -12.68
C ASN A 30 -1.71 1.24 -12.74
N ILE A 31 -2.10 1.85 -13.87
CA ILE A 31 -3.40 2.49 -14.06
C ILE A 31 -4.51 1.47 -14.40
N SER A 32 -4.21 0.45 -15.19
CA SER A 32 -5.23 -0.54 -15.63
C SER A 32 -5.94 -1.23 -14.45
N PRO A 33 -5.25 -1.69 -13.39
CA PRO A 33 -5.92 -2.26 -12.22
C PRO A 33 -6.88 -1.27 -11.53
N ILE A 34 -6.51 0.00 -11.42
CA ILE A 34 -7.32 1.06 -10.81
C ILE A 34 -8.58 1.31 -11.64
N SER A 35 -8.40 1.52 -12.95
CA SER A 35 -9.52 1.71 -13.88
C SER A 35 -10.49 0.51 -13.85
N ALA A 36 -9.96 -0.71 -13.73
CA ALA A 36 -10.77 -1.92 -13.60
C ALA A 36 -11.57 -1.99 -12.29
N ARG A 37 -11.18 -1.28 -11.22
CA ARG A 37 -11.99 -1.17 -10.00
C ARG A 37 -13.12 -0.17 -10.15
N PHE A 38 -12.89 0.97 -10.80
CA PHE A 38 -13.96 1.92 -11.12
C PHE A 38 -15.02 1.26 -12.00
N LYS A 39 -14.61 0.51 -13.03
CA LYS A 39 -15.54 -0.25 -13.90
C LYS A 39 -16.32 -1.35 -13.17
N ALA A 40 -15.80 -1.84 -12.05
CA ALA A 40 -16.48 -2.82 -11.21
C ALA A 40 -17.45 -2.17 -10.20
N GLY A 41 -17.58 -0.83 -10.18
CA GLY A 41 -18.52 -0.11 -9.33
C GLY A 41 -17.95 0.35 -7.99
N TYR A 42 -16.64 0.19 -7.74
CA TYR A 42 -16.02 0.68 -6.51
C TYR A 42 -15.80 2.20 -6.57
N THR A 43 -16.05 2.88 -5.46
CA THR A 43 -15.89 4.34 -5.37
C THR A 43 -14.44 4.73 -5.10
N LYS A 44 -14.12 6.01 -5.32
CA LYS A 44 -12.81 6.59 -5.03
C LYS A 44 -12.47 6.42 -3.54
N GLU A 45 -13.44 6.67 -2.68
CA GLU A 45 -13.31 6.60 -1.22
C GLU A 45 -12.96 5.18 -0.77
N GLN A 46 -13.68 4.17 -1.27
CA GLN A 46 -13.39 2.76 -0.95
C GLN A 46 -11.96 2.37 -1.36
N MET A 47 -11.49 2.85 -2.52
CA MET A 47 -10.10 2.62 -2.95
C MET A 47 -9.10 3.29 -2.02
N GLN A 48 -9.35 4.54 -1.62
CA GLN A 48 -8.47 5.28 -0.70
C GLN A 48 -8.38 4.61 0.68
N GLU A 49 -9.50 4.10 1.20
CA GLU A 49 -9.55 3.39 2.48
C GLU A 49 -8.78 2.06 2.42
N VAL A 50 -8.93 1.31 1.33
CA VAL A 50 -8.14 0.09 1.11
C VAL A 50 -6.64 0.39 1.06
N ILE A 51 -6.23 1.49 0.41
CA ILE A 51 -4.83 1.93 0.38
C ILE A 51 -4.32 2.22 1.80
N GLN A 52 -5.06 3.02 2.57
CA GLN A 52 -4.68 3.37 3.94
C GLN A 52 -4.54 2.12 4.80
N LEU A 53 -5.55 1.25 4.77
CA LEU A 53 -5.59 0.04 5.58
C LEU A 53 -4.41 -0.89 5.28
N LYS A 54 -4.16 -1.17 3.99
CA LYS A 54 -3.07 -2.06 3.59
C LYS A 54 -1.70 -1.46 3.81
N THR A 55 -1.57 -0.14 3.69
CA THR A 55 -0.33 0.54 4.06
C THR A 55 -0.05 0.39 5.55
N LEU A 56 -1.04 0.60 6.41
CA LEU A 56 -0.90 0.42 7.86
C LEU A 56 -0.49 -1.00 8.25
N GLU A 57 -1.00 -2.00 7.52
CA GLU A 57 -0.71 -3.41 7.77
C GLU A 57 0.67 -3.85 7.29
N TRP A 58 1.09 -3.39 6.11
CA TRP A 58 2.20 -4.01 5.39
C TRP A 58 3.46 -3.14 5.36
N LYS A 59 3.36 -1.81 5.54
CA LYS A 59 4.50 -0.90 5.35
C LYS A 59 5.68 -1.21 6.28
N ASN A 60 5.40 -1.58 7.53
CA ASN A 60 6.43 -1.89 8.53
C ASN A 60 6.73 -3.40 8.64
N ASN A 61 6.15 -4.22 7.76
CA ASN A 61 6.42 -5.64 7.70
C ASN A 61 7.37 -5.91 6.53
N GLU A 62 8.62 -6.29 6.82
CA GLU A 62 9.68 -6.49 5.82
C GLU A 62 9.26 -7.43 4.67
N VAL A 63 8.48 -8.47 4.97
CA VAL A 63 8.01 -9.44 3.98
C VAL A 63 6.84 -8.87 3.17
N MET A 64 5.91 -8.19 3.83
CA MET A 64 4.67 -7.74 3.18
C MET A 64 4.82 -6.39 2.47
N ALA A 65 5.78 -5.54 2.86
CA ALA A 65 5.97 -4.21 2.31
C ALA A 65 6.24 -4.23 0.79
N GLN A 66 6.87 -5.29 0.27
CA GLN A 66 7.10 -5.46 -1.17
C GLN A 66 5.81 -5.63 -1.98
N HIS A 67 4.72 -6.05 -1.33
CA HIS A 67 3.41 -6.25 -1.94
C HIS A 67 2.55 -4.98 -1.98
N LEU A 68 3.04 -3.86 -1.43
CA LEU A 68 2.43 -2.54 -1.59
C LEU A 68 2.70 -1.96 -2.98
N CYS A 69 2.02 -2.52 -3.99
CA CYS A 69 2.01 -2.02 -5.36
C CYS A 69 0.60 -2.04 -5.97
N PRO A 70 0.31 -1.23 -7.01
CA PRO A 70 -1.03 -1.15 -7.60
C PRO A 70 -1.58 -2.50 -8.08
N THR A 71 -0.73 -3.33 -8.71
CA THR A 71 -1.15 -4.64 -9.23
C THR A 71 -1.60 -5.61 -8.15
N THR A 72 -1.04 -5.51 -6.94
CA THR A 72 -1.43 -6.35 -5.81
C THR A 72 -2.61 -5.78 -5.05
N ILE A 73 -2.59 -4.47 -4.79
CA ILE A 73 -3.61 -3.80 -3.99
C ILE A 73 -4.95 -3.78 -4.72
N PHE A 74 -4.94 -3.54 -6.03
CA PHE A 74 -6.14 -3.53 -6.87
C PHE A 74 -6.43 -4.88 -7.56
N ARG A 75 -5.85 -5.98 -7.05
CA ARG A 75 -6.07 -7.32 -7.63
C ARG A 75 -7.55 -7.71 -7.50
N PRO A 76 -8.22 -8.13 -8.59
CA PRO A 76 -9.65 -8.46 -8.56
C PRO A 76 -10.05 -9.51 -7.53
N SER A 77 -9.23 -10.56 -7.35
CA SER A 77 -9.51 -11.67 -6.43
C SER A 77 -9.45 -11.30 -4.95
N ASN A 78 -8.89 -10.14 -4.61
CA ASN A 78 -8.66 -9.72 -3.22
C ASN A 78 -9.33 -8.39 -2.88
N PHE A 79 -9.59 -7.52 -3.87
CA PHE A 79 -10.04 -6.15 -3.60
C PHE A 79 -11.34 -6.13 -2.79
N ASP A 80 -12.31 -6.98 -3.12
CA ASP A 80 -13.57 -7.09 -2.40
C ASP A 80 -13.37 -7.48 -0.92
N LYS A 81 -12.43 -8.40 -0.65
CA LYS A 81 -12.06 -8.79 0.71
C LYS A 81 -11.48 -7.62 1.48
N TYR A 82 -10.69 -6.77 0.81
CA TYR A 82 -10.11 -5.59 1.44
C TYR A 82 -11.17 -4.54 1.77
N VAL A 83 -12.16 -4.33 0.90
CA VAL A 83 -13.30 -3.45 1.19
C VAL A 83 -14.10 -3.96 2.39
N ASN A 84 -14.44 -5.25 2.43
CA ASN A 84 -15.12 -5.84 3.59
C ASN A 84 -14.31 -5.72 4.89
N GLN A 85 -12.98 -5.83 4.79
CA GLN A 85 -12.09 -5.63 5.93
C GLN A 85 -12.13 -4.18 6.43
N VAL A 86 -12.13 -3.19 5.54
CA VAL A 86 -12.31 -1.77 5.89
C VAL A 86 -13.61 -1.59 6.68
N GLU A 87 -14.72 -2.15 6.21
CA GLU A 87 -16.01 -2.05 6.91
C GLU A 87 -15.98 -2.71 8.30
N THR A 88 -15.30 -3.85 8.44
CA THR A 88 -15.10 -4.52 9.74
C THR A 88 -14.30 -3.65 10.71
N VAL A 89 -13.28 -2.95 10.21
CA VAL A 89 -12.45 -2.02 10.98
C VAL A 89 -13.25 -0.80 11.43
N LYS A 90 -14.04 -0.22 10.53
CA LYS A 90 -14.95 0.90 10.84
C LYS A 90 -15.99 0.54 11.89
N ALA A 91 -16.50 -0.69 11.87
CA ALA A 91 -17.46 -1.17 12.86
C ALA A 91 -16.86 -1.39 14.26
N ASN A 92 -15.54 -1.65 14.36
CA ASN A 92 -14.88 -2.00 15.63
C ASN A 92 -13.57 -1.20 15.85
N PRO A 93 -13.62 0.14 15.88
CA PRO A 93 -12.40 0.96 15.79
C PRO A 93 -11.45 0.77 16.99
N GLN A 94 -11.96 0.55 18.22
CA GLN A 94 -11.10 0.35 19.39
C GLN A 94 -10.31 -0.97 19.32
N GLN A 95 -10.94 -2.04 18.85
CA GLN A 95 -10.29 -3.34 18.70
C GLN A 95 -9.15 -3.27 17.68
N TYR A 96 -9.42 -2.67 16.52
CA TYR A 96 -8.42 -2.56 15.45
C TYR A 96 -7.33 -1.55 15.73
N LYS A 97 -7.61 -0.49 16.50
CA LYS A 97 -6.56 0.41 17.01
C LYS A 97 -5.52 -0.37 17.80
N LYS A 98 -5.95 -1.16 18.79
CA LYS A 98 -5.04 -2.01 19.60
C LYS A 98 -4.28 -3.01 18.73
N TYR A 99 -4.96 -3.68 17.80
CA TYR A 99 -4.34 -4.64 16.88
C TYR A 99 -3.23 -4.02 16.01
N TYR A 100 -3.48 -2.86 15.40
CA TYR A 100 -2.49 -2.19 14.55
C TYR A 100 -1.35 -1.55 15.34
N GLU A 101 -1.59 -1.11 16.58
CA GLU A 101 -0.54 -0.69 17.51
C GLU A 101 0.41 -1.85 17.83
N GLU A 102 -0.12 -3.05 18.08
CA GLU A 102 0.67 -4.25 18.35
C GLU A 102 1.48 -4.71 17.13
N LEU A 103 0.87 -4.70 15.94
CA LEU A 103 1.53 -5.08 14.68
C LEU A 103 2.73 -4.19 14.34
N ASN A 104 2.64 -2.89 14.63
CA ASN A 104 3.63 -1.90 14.27
C ASN A 104 4.67 -1.65 15.38
N LYS A 105 4.69 -2.45 16.46
CA LYS A 105 5.74 -2.36 17.49
C LYS A 105 7.10 -2.67 16.86
N PRO A 106 8.14 -1.87 17.14
CA PRO A 106 9.48 -2.16 16.66
C PRO A 106 9.92 -3.52 17.23
N LYS A 107 10.19 -4.48 16.34
CA LYS A 107 10.75 -5.77 16.75
C LYS A 107 12.20 -5.55 17.10
N HIS A 108 12.58 -5.84 18.33
CA HIS A 108 13.97 -5.85 18.75
C HIS A 108 14.62 -7.12 18.19
N ASN A 109 15.05 -7.08 16.94
CA ASN A 109 15.90 -8.12 16.36
C ASN A 109 17.34 -7.61 16.37
N ASP A 110 18.22 -8.34 17.06
CA ASP A 110 19.65 -8.07 17.11
C ASP A 110 20.23 -7.98 15.68
N PRO A 111 20.69 -6.79 15.24
CA PRO A 111 21.11 -6.56 13.86
C PRO A 111 22.51 -7.09 13.52
N ALA A 112 23.28 -7.62 14.49
CA ALA A 112 24.70 -7.87 14.27
C ALA A 112 25.03 -8.96 13.22
N SER A 113 24.10 -9.86 12.88
CA SER A 113 24.39 -11.03 12.03
C SER A 113 23.95 -10.93 10.55
N ALA A 114 22.95 -10.12 10.21
CA ALA A 114 22.36 -10.11 8.86
C ALA A 114 22.78 -8.92 7.99
N PHE A 115 23.13 -7.79 8.61
CA PHE A 115 23.41 -6.53 7.91
C PHE A 115 24.80 -6.46 7.25
N SER A 116 25.78 -7.25 7.75
CA SER A 116 27.16 -7.25 7.24
C SER A 116 27.29 -7.64 5.76
N LYS A 117 26.28 -8.32 5.19
CA LYS A 117 26.24 -8.68 3.76
C LYS A 117 25.48 -7.68 2.89
N ILE A 118 24.54 -6.92 3.45
CA ILE A 118 23.75 -5.91 2.71
C ILE A 118 24.59 -4.65 2.48
N ASP A 119 25.37 -4.23 3.48
CA ASP A 119 26.28 -3.08 3.35
C ASP A 119 27.34 -3.28 2.25
N ALA A 120 27.72 -4.53 1.99
CA ALA A 120 28.61 -4.90 0.89
C ALA A 120 27.94 -4.79 -0.50
N MET A 121 26.61 -4.95 -0.60
CA MET A 121 25.87 -4.85 -1.87
C MET A 121 25.54 -3.40 -2.27
N PHE A 122 25.29 -2.52 -1.28
CA PHE A 122 24.89 -1.14 -1.53
C PHE A 122 25.99 -0.11 -1.24
N GLY A 123 27.19 -0.58 -0.87
CA GLY A 123 28.38 0.23 -0.79
C GLY A 123 28.40 1.11 0.44
N GLY A 124 29.11 0.67 1.48
CA GLY A 124 29.64 1.56 2.50
C GLY A 124 30.43 2.69 1.83
N LYS A 125 29.84 3.89 1.80
CA LYS A 125 30.54 5.15 1.73
C LYS A 125 30.03 5.99 2.89
N GLN A 126 30.86 6.06 3.94
CA GLN A 126 30.92 7.24 4.80
C GLN A 126 31.32 8.46 3.95
#